data_AF-A0A8T0NQV8-F1
#
_entry.id   AF-A0A8T0NQV8-F1
#
_cell.length_a   1.000
_cell.length_b   1.000
_cell.length_c   1.000
_cell.angle_alpha   90.00
_cell.angle_beta   90.00
_cell.angle_gamma   90.00
#
_symmetry.space_group_name_H-M   'P 1'
#
loop_
_entity.id
_entity.type
_entity.pdbx_description
1 polymer ?
#
loop_
_entity_poly.entity_id
_entity_poly.type
_entity_poly.pdbx_seq_one_letter_code
_entity_poly.pdbx_strand_id
1 'polypeptide(L)'
;MGELAVNNWTVFDGPGSNAKLVARAQGLHINAGDWHLSYSLVFENGSRYPGSTLQVMGTGNEKGTEWAVVGGTGELGMATGVIHKRLHEHNGDGNVFELTITGFYFLQKDQSPKAQKLESWGGSGGSPKDITEPPKRLQSISISSATVIDSIAFSYTDEAGKEQSAGPWGGAGGTLRTIQLGADEFVKEVSGTYGTFKGATVITSLKFVTNVRTWGPWGEKFGTNFGGPVKSGHGVAGFYVNADKYVDKIGLYIHPV
;
A
#
# COMPACT_ATOMS: atom_id res chain seq x y z
N MET A 1 -41.86 16.92 -22.90
CA MET A 1 -41.44 15.60 -23.44
C MET A 1 -40.07 15.33 -22.83
N GLY A 2 -39.82 14.12 -22.32
CA GLY A 2 -38.52 13.79 -21.71
C GLY A 2 -37.47 13.35 -22.74
N GLU A 3 -36.20 13.33 -22.34
CA GLU A 3 -35.05 12.90 -23.16
C GLU A 3 -34.29 11.76 -22.47
N LEU A 4 -33.71 10.84 -23.25
CA LEU A 4 -32.87 9.75 -22.77
C LEU A 4 -31.55 9.76 -23.55
N ALA A 5 -30.43 9.70 -22.84
CA ALA A 5 -29.10 9.49 -23.42
C ALA A 5 -28.38 8.34 -22.73
N VAL A 6 -27.47 7.68 -23.43
CA VAL A 6 -26.61 6.61 -22.89
C VAL A 6 -25.15 6.96 -23.09
N ASN A 7 -24.29 6.52 -22.18
CA ASN A 7 -22.88 6.85 -22.20
C ASN A 7 -21.98 5.61 -21.96
N ASN A 8 -20.76 5.69 -22.49
CA ASN A 8 -19.65 4.79 -22.21
C ASN A 8 -18.36 5.62 -22.14
N TRP A 9 -18.27 6.48 -21.11
CA TRP A 9 -17.16 7.41 -20.96
C TRP A 9 -15.93 6.72 -20.38
N THR A 10 -14.76 7.03 -20.92
CA THR A 10 -13.47 6.55 -20.43
C THR A 10 -13.02 7.35 -19.21
N VAL A 11 -12.48 6.67 -18.20
CA VAL A 11 -11.90 7.27 -17.00
C VAL A 11 -10.42 6.89 -16.92
N PHE A 12 -9.57 7.90 -16.82
CA PHE A 12 -8.12 7.77 -16.76
C PHE A 12 -7.58 8.12 -15.36
N ASP A 13 -6.40 7.61 -15.01
CA ASP A 13 -5.73 7.87 -13.72
C ASP A 13 -5.02 9.22 -13.62
N GLY A 14 -5.03 10.01 -14.69
CA GLY A 14 -4.47 11.35 -14.73
C GLY A 14 -4.73 12.06 -16.05
N PRO A 15 -4.24 13.30 -16.20
CA PRO A 15 -4.32 14.03 -17.46
C PRO A 15 -3.20 13.62 -18.43
N GLY A 16 -3.42 13.83 -19.73
CA GLY A 16 -2.40 13.73 -20.77
C GLY A 16 -2.29 12.38 -21.47
N SER A 17 -1.43 12.32 -22.51
CA SER A 17 -1.35 11.19 -23.44
C SER A 17 -0.82 9.88 -22.83
N ASN A 18 -0.16 9.95 -21.67
CA ASN A 18 0.39 8.80 -20.96
C ASN A 18 -0.56 8.26 -19.88
N ALA A 19 -1.72 8.89 -19.69
CA ALA A 19 -2.69 8.46 -18.70
C ALA A 19 -3.24 7.08 -19.05
N LYS A 20 -3.42 6.24 -18.04
CA LYS A 20 -3.88 4.86 -18.19
C LYS A 20 -5.39 4.81 -18.03
N LEU A 21 -6.06 4.10 -18.93
CA LEU A 21 -7.47 3.78 -18.76
C LEU A 21 -7.64 2.89 -17.52
N VAL A 22 -8.38 3.37 -16.52
CA VAL A 22 -8.61 2.66 -15.26
C VAL A 22 -10.06 2.23 -15.06
N ALA A 23 -11.01 2.93 -15.69
CA ALA A 23 -12.42 2.54 -15.63
C ALA A 23 -13.23 3.07 -16.83
N ARG A 24 -14.47 2.62 -16.93
CA ARG A 24 -15.49 3.16 -17.83
C ARG A 24 -16.74 3.52 -17.05
N ALA A 25 -17.25 4.73 -17.22
CA ALA A 25 -18.57 5.13 -16.72
C ALA A 25 -19.62 4.77 -17.78
N GLN A 26 -20.45 3.78 -17.46
CA GLN A 26 -21.40 3.17 -18.39
C GLN A 26 -22.81 3.24 -17.83
N GLY A 27 -23.72 3.93 -18.51
CA GLY A 27 -25.08 4.05 -18.02
C GLY A 27 -25.95 4.97 -18.86
N LEU A 28 -26.89 5.60 -18.16
CA LEU A 28 -27.96 6.36 -18.78
C LEU A 28 -28.23 7.68 -18.05
N HIS A 29 -28.74 8.62 -18.83
CA HIS A 29 -29.17 9.95 -18.44
C HIS A 29 -30.63 10.12 -18.83
N ILE A 30 -31.47 10.54 -17.88
CA ILE A 30 -32.90 10.78 -18.12
C ILE A 30 -33.20 12.25 -17.81
N ASN A 31 -33.80 12.96 -18.75
CA ASN A 31 -34.34 14.30 -18.55
C ASN A 31 -35.87 14.24 -18.45
N ALA A 32 -36.38 14.59 -17.28
CA ALA A 32 -37.81 14.73 -17.01
C ALA A 32 -38.11 16.01 -16.22
N GLY A 33 -37.45 17.12 -16.59
CA GLY A 33 -37.51 18.41 -15.89
C GLY A 33 -36.12 18.85 -15.41
N ASP A 34 -35.31 17.90 -14.96
CA ASP A 34 -33.85 18.02 -14.79
C ASP A 34 -33.19 16.70 -15.23
N TRP A 35 -31.88 16.75 -15.49
CA TRP A 35 -31.09 15.58 -15.84
C TRP A 35 -30.76 14.76 -14.59
N HIS A 36 -31.16 13.50 -14.61
CA HIS A 36 -30.72 12.46 -13.67
C HIS A 36 -29.79 11.49 -14.36
N LEU A 37 -28.80 10.98 -13.63
CA LEU A 37 -27.87 9.98 -14.11
C LEU A 37 -27.84 8.75 -13.20
N SER A 38 -27.69 7.61 -13.84
CA SER A 38 -27.45 6.32 -13.20
C SER A 38 -26.46 5.56 -14.06
N TYR A 39 -25.27 5.29 -13.52
CA TYR A 39 -24.25 4.57 -14.25
C TYR A 39 -23.37 3.71 -13.33
N SER A 40 -22.72 2.71 -13.94
CA SER A 40 -21.67 1.92 -13.30
C SER A 40 -20.31 2.49 -13.67
N LEU A 41 -19.42 2.71 -12.70
CA LEU A 41 -17.98 2.80 -12.95
C LEU A 41 -17.42 1.38 -12.96
N VAL A 42 -17.07 0.89 -14.14
CA VAL A 42 -16.53 -0.45 -14.34
C VAL A 42 -15.00 -0.37 -14.41
N PHE A 43 -14.32 -0.98 -13.46
CA PHE A 43 -12.86 -0.92 -13.36
C PHE A 43 -12.17 -1.92 -14.28
N GLU A 44 -11.19 -1.43 -15.05
CA GLU A 44 -10.47 -2.20 -16.06
C GLU A 44 -9.43 -3.13 -15.44
N ASN A 45 -9.03 -4.19 -16.17
CA ASN A 45 -8.09 -5.21 -15.70
C ASN A 45 -6.72 -4.65 -15.24
N GLY A 46 -6.32 -3.48 -15.74
CA GLY A 46 -5.08 -2.81 -15.36
C GLY A 46 -5.21 -1.84 -14.19
N SER A 47 -6.38 -1.69 -13.59
CA SER A 47 -6.64 -0.74 -12.50
C SER A 47 -6.34 -1.35 -11.12
N ARG A 48 -6.56 -0.57 -10.05
CA ARG A 48 -6.46 -1.04 -8.67
C ARG A 48 -7.52 -2.08 -8.30
N TYR A 49 -8.70 -2.03 -8.94
CA TYR A 49 -9.87 -2.85 -8.58
C TYR A 49 -10.44 -3.60 -9.80
N PRO A 50 -9.62 -4.40 -10.51
CA PRO A 50 -10.01 -4.98 -11.79
C PRO A 50 -11.31 -5.80 -11.70
N GLY A 51 -12.26 -5.53 -12.59
CA GLY A 51 -13.55 -6.22 -12.64
C GLY A 51 -14.57 -5.82 -11.57
N SER A 52 -14.17 -4.97 -10.60
CA SER A 52 -15.11 -4.40 -9.62
C SER A 52 -15.91 -3.26 -10.23
N THR A 53 -17.04 -2.91 -9.60
CA THR A 53 -17.85 -1.75 -10.03
C THR A 53 -18.25 -0.85 -8.86
N LEU A 54 -18.47 0.44 -9.15
CA LEU A 54 -19.25 1.33 -8.31
C LEU A 54 -20.56 1.68 -9.01
N GLN A 55 -21.67 1.61 -8.29
CA GLN A 55 -22.96 2.11 -8.74
C GLN A 55 -23.10 3.56 -8.33
N VAL A 56 -23.33 4.43 -9.31
CA VAL A 56 -23.34 5.89 -9.14
C VAL A 56 -24.69 6.47 -9.54
N MET A 57 -25.23 7.34 -8.69
CA MET A 57 -26.46 8.07 -8.95
C MET A 57 -26.28 9.55 -8.62
N GLY A 58 -26.96 10.42 -9.37
CA GLY A 58 -26.89 11.86 -9.13
C GLY A 58 -27.60 12.68 -10.19
N THR A 59 -27.35 13.99 -10.16
CA THR A 59 -27.88 14.93 -11.14
C THR A 59 -26.85 15.23 -12.23
N GLY A 60 -27.32 15.33 -13.47
CA GLY A 60 -26.51 15.55 -14.66
C GLY A 60 -26.29 17.02 -15.00
N ASN A 61 -26.92 17.95 -14.27
CA ASN A 61 -26.72 19.38 -14.51
C ASN A 61 -25.26 19.79 -14.24
N GLU A 62 -24.78 20.80 -14.98
CA GLU A 62 -23.40 21.30 -14.87
C GLU A 62 -23.11 21.96 -13.51
N LYS A 63 -24.17 22.34 -12.79
CA LYS A 63 -24.09 22.95 -11.45
C LYS A 63 -23.92 21.91 -10.34
N GLY A 64 -24.33 20.66 -10.56
CA GLY A 64 -24.18 19.59 -9.59
C GLY A 64 -22.70 19.25 -9.47
N THR A 65 -22.14 19.34 -8.27
CA THR A 65 -20.71 19.06 -8.03
C THR A 65 -20.47 17.66 -7.49
N GLU A 66 -21.54 16.93 -7.17
CA GLU A 66 -21.48 15.68 -6.42
C GLU A 66 -22.40 14.60 -6.99
N TRP A 67 -21.93 13.36 -6.93
CA TRP A 67 -22.70 12.15 -7.19
C TRP A 67 -22.56 11.18 -6.03
N ALA A 68 -23.61 10.42 -5.74
CA ALA A 68 -23.61 9.41 -4.70
C ALA A 68 -23.08 8.08 -5.25
N VAL A 69 -22.17 7.45 -4.51
CA VAL A 69 -21.90 6.02 -4.65
C VAL A 69 -22.92 5.29 -3.78
N VAL A 70 -23.79 4.53 -4.44
CA VAL A 70 -24.93 3.84 -3.80
C VAL A 70 -24.74 2.33 -3.68
N GLY A 71 -23.64 1.81 -4.22
CA GLY A 71 -23.31 0.41 -4.16
C GLY A 71 -22.02 0.09 -4.93
N GLY A 72 -21.68 -1.19 -4.95
CA GLY A 72 -20.59 -1.70 -5.77
C GLY A 72 -20.56 -3.23 -5.78
N THR A 73 -19.70 -3.77 -6.64
CA THR A 73 -19.49 -5.21 -6.82
C THR A 73 -18.01 -5.55 -6.76
N GLY A 74 -17.69 -6.85 -6.67
CA GLY A 74 -16.30 -7.32 -6.55
C GLY A 74 -15.69 -6.89 -5.23
N GLU A 75 -14.45 -6.40 -5.26
CA GLU A 75 -13.76 -5.89 -4.08
C GLU A 75 -14.46 -4.68 -3.45
N LEU A 76 -15.26 -3.96 -4.25
CA LEU A 76 -16.01 -2.78 -3.83
C LEU A 76 -17.47 -3.12 -3.43
N GLY A 77 -17.72 -4.37 -3.05
CA GLY A 77 -19.02 -4.83 -2.58
C GLY A 77 -19.59 -3.93 -1.48
N MET A 78 -20.87 -3.55 -1.64
CA MET A 78 -21.58 -2.69 -0.68
C MET A 78 -20.94 -1.30 -0.48
N ALA A 79 -20.18 -0.80 -1.47
CA ALA A 79 -19.58 0.52 -1.40
C ALA A 79 -20.62 1.63 -1.22
N THR A 80 -20.30 2.64 -0.42
CA THR A 80 -21.07 3.87 -0.27
C THR A 80 -20.12 5.07 -0.20
N GLY A 81 -20.56 6.25 -0.65
CA GLY A 81 -19.70 7.42 -0.67
C GLY A 81 -20.18 8.53 -1.59
N VAL A 82 -19.25 9.43 -1.90
CA VAL A 82 -19.47 10.61 -2.73
C VAL A 82 -18.37 10.73 -3.79
N ILE A 83 -18.77 11.10 -5.00
CA ILE A 83 -17.89 11.50 -6.09
C ILE A 83 -18.06 12.99 -6.26
N HIS A 84 -16.99 13.75 -6.03
CA HIS A 84 -16.95 15.15 -6.41
C HIS A 84 -16.46 15.24 -7.85
N LYS A 85 -17.16 16.00 -8.69
CA LYS A 85 -16.74 16.29 -10.06
C LYS A 85 -16.38 17.76 -10.21
N ARG A 86 -15.30 18.03 -10.92
CA ARG A 86 -14.85 19.38 -11.29
C ARG A 86 -14.59 19.41 -12.79
N LEU A 87 -15.12 20.42 -13.48
CA LEU A 87 -14.79 20.64 -14.89
C LEU A 87 -13.28 20.94 -14.99
N HIS A 88 -12.55 20.09 -15.71
CA HIS A 88 -11.12 20.22 -15.91
C HIS A 88 -10.82 20.93 -17.23
N GLU A 89 -11.48 20.50 -18.30
CA GLU A 89 -11.27 21.03 -19.65
C GLU A 89 -12.57 20.95 -20.45
N HIS A 90 -12.78 21.94 -21.33
CA HIS A 90 -13.79 21.90 -22.38
C HIS A 90 -13.06 21.85 -23.72
N ASN A 91 -13.26 20.78 -24.49
CA ASN A 91 -12.65 20.63 -25.80
C ASN A 91 -13.72 20.35 -26.87
N GLY A 92 -13.29 20.27 -28.14
CA GLY A 92 -14.20 20.03 -29.27
C GLY A 92 -14.98 18.71 -29.20
N ASP A 93 -14.56 17.77 -28.37
CA ASP A 93 -15.18 16.45 -28.16
C ASP A 93 -16.07 16.41 -26.90
N GLY A 94 -16.10 17.48 -26.10
CA GLY A 94 -16.97 17.63 -24.93
C GLY A 94 -16.26 18.07 -23.65
N ASN A 95 -16.90 17.79 -22.51
CA ASN A 95 -16.41 18.15 -21.18
C ASN A 95 -15.53 17.02 -20.59
N VAL A 96 -14.34 17.37 -20.13
CA VAL A 96 -13.49 16.50 -19.31
C VAL A 96 -13.69 16.88 -17.84
N PHE A 97 -14.13 15.92 -17.03
CA PHE A 97 -14.31 16.10 -15.60
C PHE A 97 -13.23 15.36 -14.82
N GLU A 98 -12.64 16.06 -13.86
CA GLU A 98 -11.85 15.43 -12.81
C GLU A 98 -12.78 14.89 -11.73
N LEU A 99 -12.55 13.66 -11.30
CA LEU A 99 -13.35 12.97 -10.31
C LEU A 99 -12.53 12.71 -9.04
N THR A 100 -13.05 13.16 -7.89
CA THR A 100 -12.54 12.78 -6.57
C THR A 100 -13.53 11.86 -5.90
N ILE A 101 -13.20 10.57 -5.82
CA ILE A 101 -14.06 9.52 -5.26
C ILE A 101 -13.65 9.28 -3.81
N THR A 102 -14.57 9.49 -2.87
CA THR A 102 -14.40 9.15 -1.46
C THR A 102 -15.50 8.18 -1.06
N GLY A 103 -15.14 7.01 -0.55
CA GLY A 103 -16.13 6.01 -0.16
C GLY A 103 -15.60 4.98 0.81
N PHE A 104 -16.53 4.25 1.41
CA PHE A 104 -16.31 3.12 2.29
C PHE A 104 -16.89 1.88 1.64
N TYR A 105 -16.21 0.75 1.79
CA TYR A 105 -16.70 -0.53 1.28
C TYR A 105 -16.36 -1.64 2.26
N PHE A 106 -17.12 -2.73 2.21
CA PHE A 106 -16.91 -3.85 3.09
C PHE A 106 -15.85 -4.79 2.52
N LEU A 107 -14.70 -4.88 3.18
CA LEU A 107 -13.73 -5.92 2.90
C LEU A 107 -14.22 -7.24 3.49
N GLN A 108 -14.63 -8.19 2.64
CA GLN A 108 -14.88 -9.55 3.09
C GLN A 108 -13.59 -10.13 3.66
N LYS A 109 -13.66 -10.63 4.90
CA LYS A 109 -12.49 -11.10 5.68
C LYS A 109 -11.69 -12.18 4.94
N ASP A 110 -12.36 -13.03 4.17
CA ASP A 110 -11.74 -14.11 3.39
C ASP A 110 -11.10 -13.65 2.06
N GLN A 111 -11.29 -12.39 1.66
CA GLN A 111 -10.66 -11.79 0.48
C GLN A 111 -9.61 -10.72 0.83
N SER A 112 -9.36 -10.48 2.13
CA SER A 112 -8.29 -9.57 2.53
C SER A 112 -6.93 -10.12 2.05
N PRO A 113 -6.08 -9.29 1.42
CA PRO A 113 -4.76 -9.74 1.01
C PRO A 113 -3.98 -10.19 2.25
N LYS A 114 -3.25 -11.30 2.14
CA LYS A 114 -2.44 -11.82 3.23
C LYS A 114 -0.99 -11.39 3.09
N ALA A 115 -0.31 -11.26 4.23
CA ALA A 115 1.13 -11.03 4.23
C ALA A 115 1.89 -12.18 3.55
N GLN A 116 2.83 -11.84 2.67
CA GLN A 116 3.75 -12.79 2.05
C GLN A 116 5.08 -12.79 2.82
N LYS A 117 5.49 -13.97 3.29
CA LYS A 117 6.83 -14.18 3.87
C LYS A 117 7.85 -14.37 2.75
N LEU A 118 8.88 -13.54 2.70
CA LEU A 118 9.96 -13.60 1.71
C LEU A 118 11.18 -14.36 2.24
N GLU A 119 12.13 -14.63 1.35
CA GLU A 119 13.44 -15.19 1.72
C GLU A 119 14.21 -14.29 2.69
N SER A 120 15.19 -14.88 3.37
CA SER A 120 16.04 -14.22 4.36
C SER A 120 17.49 -14.17 3.92
N TRP A 121 18.23 -13.19 4.44
CA TRP A 121 19.66 -12.99 4.18
C TRP A 121 20.43 -13.02 5.49
N GLY A 122 21.66 -13.53 5.46
CA GLY A 122 22.54 -13.58 6.63
C GLY A 122 23.10 -14.97 6.92
N GLY A 123 23.60 -15.15 8.14
CA GLY A 123 24.26 -16.37 8.59
C GLY A 123 23.31 -17.50 9.00
N SER A 124 23.90 -18.65 9.33
CA SER A 124 23.18 -19.81 9.87
C SER A 124 23.10 -19.83 11.40
N GLY A 125 23.71 -18.85 12.09
CA GLY A 125 23.66 -18.69 13.54
C GLY A 125 22.35 -18.10 14.04
N GLY A 126 22.32 -17.84 15.35
CA GLY A 126 21.21 -17.21 16.05
C GLY A 126 19.99 -18.14 16.26
N SER A 127 19.20 -17.85 17.29
CA SER A 127 17.91 -18.49 17.50
C SER A 127 16.82 -17.87 16.61
N PRO A 128 15.91 -18.65 16.00
CA PRO A 128 14.82 -18.10 15.20
C PRO A 128 13.86 -17.30 16.08
N LYS A 129 13.48 -16.11 15.60
CA LYS A 129 12.51 -15.20 16.19
C LYS A 129 11.53 -14.76 15.12
N ASP A 130 10.25 -14.87 15.42
CA ASP A 130 9.18 -14.58 14.48
C ASP A 130 7.97 -14.01 15.22
N ILE A 131 7.10 -13.35 14.45
CA ILE A 131 5.82 -12.85 14.92
C ILE A 131 4.74 -13.92 14.79
N THR A 132 3.79 -13.92 15.72
CA THR A 132 2.66 -14.86 15.71
C THR A 132 1.48 -14.32 14.89
N GLU A 133 1.17 -13.04 15.07
CA GLU A 133 0.03 -12.41 14.42
C GLU A 133 0.43 -11.90 13.02
N PRO A 134 -0.31 -12.27 11.95
CA PRO A 134 -0.01 -11.84 10.58
C PRO A 134 0.04 -10.31 10.44
N PRO A 135 1.12 -9.74 9.90
CA PRO A 135 1.28 -8.30 9.83
C PRO A 135 0.57 -7.70 8.62
N LYS A 136 -0.20 -6.63 8.83
CA LYS A 136 -0.83 -5.87 7.76
C LYS A 136 -0.05 -4.61 7.40
N ARG A 137 0.41 -3.86 8.40
CA ARG A 137 1.08 -2.56 8.19
C ARG A 137 2.16 -2.31 9.23
N LEU A 138 3.39 -2.10 8.77
CA LEU A 138 4.49 -1.68 9.63
C LEU A 138 4.27 -0.24 10.12
N GLN A 139 4.51 0.02 11.41
CA GLN A 139 4.31 1.33 12.02
C GLN A 139 5.62 1.97 12.48
N SER A 140 6.52 1.16 13.05
CA SER A 140 7.81 1.65 13.52
C SER A 140 8.91 0.61 13.32
N ILE A 141 10.16 1.06 13.25
CA ILE A 141 11.34 0.20 13.21
C ILE A 141 12.36 0.76 14.18
N SER A 142 12.82 -0.05 15.12
CA SER A 142 13.86 0.26 16.08
C SER A 142 15.08 -0.61 15.80
N ILE A 143 16.24 0.00 15.58
CA ILE A 143 17.50 -0.70 15.29
C ILE A 143 18.58 -0.21 16.24
N SER A 144 19.21 -1.15 16.93
CA SER A 144 20.44 -0.90 17.67
C SER A 144 21.63 -1.37 16.85
N SER A 145 22.61 -0.50 16.64
CA SER A 145 23.79 -0.84 15.82
C SER A 145 25.04 -0.08 16.24
N ALA A 146 26.20 -0.70 16.00
CA ALA A 146 27.51 -0.07 15.98
C ALA A 146 28.25 -0.49 14.70
N THR A 147 29.24 -1.37 14.79
CA THR A 147 29.89 -1.98 13.61
C THR A 147 28.95 -2.96 12.88
N VAL A 148 28.09 -3.64 13.62
CA VAL A 148 27.07 -4.56 13.07
C VAL A 148 25.69 -4.22 13.63
N ILE A 149 24.65 -4.93 13.20
CA ILE A 149 23.31 -4.82 13.77
C ILE A 149 23.22 -5.66 15.04
N ASP A 150 23.14 -5.00 16.19
CA ASP A 150 23.04 -5.64 17.50
C ASP A 150 21.63 -6.17 17.75
N SER A 151 20.60 -5.38 17.47
CA SER A 151 19.20 -5.81 17.63
C SER A 151 18.21 -5.04 16.76
N ILE A 152 17.05 -5.66 16.54
CA ILE A 152 15.91 -5.07 15.84
C ILE A 152 14.62 -5.27 16.65
N ALA A 153 13.77 -4.24 16.68
CA ALA A 153 12.40 -4.29 17.19
C ALA A 153 11.49 -3.52 16.22
N PHE A 154 10.20 -3.80 16.22
CA PHE A 154 9.24 -3.07 15.39
C PHE A 154 7.83 -3.15 15.95
N SER A 155 6.97 -2.21 15.56
CA SER A 155 5.52 -2.29 15.79
C SER A 155 4.77 -2.33 14.47
N TYR A 156 3.61 -2.96 14.48
CA TYR A 156 2.79 -3.14 13.29
C TYR A 156 1.31 -3.28 13.66
N THR A 157 0.42 -2.96 12.73
CA THR A 157 -0.98 -3.33 12.81
C THR A 157 -1.17 -4.71 12.18
N ASP A 158 -1.82 -5.63 12.87
CA ASP A 158 -2.15 -6.96 12.35
C ASP A 158 -3.37 -6.93 11.40
N GLU A 159 -3.68 -8.08 10.80
CA GLU A 159 -4.84 -8.24 9.91
C GLU A 159 -6.19 -7.99 10.63
N ALA A 160 -6.25 -8.11 11.96
CA ALA A 160 -7.43 -7.79 12.77
C ALA A 160 -7.53 -6.29 13.12
N GLY A 161 -6.57 -5.47 12.72
CA GLY A 161 -6.53 -4.05 13.01
C GLY A 161 -5.97 -3.69 14.39
N LYS A 162 -5.39 -4.66 15.10
CA LYS A 162 -4.79 -4.43 16.42
C LYS A 162 -3.31 -4.10 16.29
N GLU A 163 -2.83 -3.20 17.15
CA GLU A 163 -1.40 -2.88 17.25
C GLU A 163 -0.64 -3.99 17.99
N GLN A 164 0.49 -4.36 17.43
CA GLN A 164 1.39 -5.40 17.89
C GLN A 164 2.81 -4.84 17.97
N SER A 165 3.64 -5.45 18.81
CA SER A 165 5.07 -5.11 18.94
C SER A 165 5.90 -6.39 19.00
N ALA A 166 7.07 -6.36 18.37
CA ALA A 166 7.99 -7.48 18.27
C ALA A 166 9.43 -7.03 18.57
N GLY A 167 10.18 -7.89 19.27
CA GLY A 167 11.53 -7.59 19.72
C GLY A 167 11.59 -6.76 21.02
N PRO A 168 12.77 -6.21 21.38
CA PRO A 168 14.01 -6.29 20.60
C PRO A 168 14.57 -7.72 20.53
N TRP A 169 14.99 -8.14 19.33
CA TRP A 169 15.66 -9.41 19.09
C TRP A 169 17.13 -9.14 18.75
N GLY A 170 18.02 -9.77 19.50
CA GLY A 170 19.46 -9.51 19.47
C GLY A 170 19.99 -9.03 20.82
N GLY A 171 21.19 -8.44 20.82
CA GLY A 171 21.88 -7.98 22.02
C GLY A 171 21.55 -6.54 22.42
N ALA A 172 22.06 -6.15 23.59
CA ALA A 172 21.94 -4.79 24.16
C ALA A 172 23.03 -3.80 23.70
N GLY A 173 23.83 -4.19 22.70
CA GLY A 173 24.89 -3.33 22.15
C GLY A 173 24.36 -2.26 21.20
N GLY A 174 25.28 -1.43 20.71
CA GLY A 174 24.98 -0.42 19.70
C GLY A 174 24.23 0.82 20.21
N THR A 175 23.94 1.72 19.28
CA THR A 175 23.11 2.90 19.51
C THR A 175 21.72 2.67 18.91
N LEU A 176 20.69 2.80 19.74
CA LEU A 176 19.30 2.66 19.34
C LEU A 176 18.85 3.84 18.48
N ARG A 177 18.19 3.54 17.37
CA ARG A 177 17.47 4.51 16.52
C ARG A 177 16.10 3.97 16.19
N THR A 178 15.08 4.81 16.33
CA THR A 178 13.69 4.46 16.03
C THR A 178 13.16 5.33 14.90
N ILE A 179 12.55 4.69 13.90
CA ILE A 179 11.77 5.33 12.84
C ILE A 179 10.30 5.16 13.18
N GLN A 180 9.55 6.25 13.09
CA GLN A 180 8.09 6.23 13.07
C GLN A 180 7.60 6.52 11.64
N LEU A 181 6.80 5.62 11.08
CA LEU A 181 6.22 5.79 9.75
C LEU A 181 4.93 6.62 9.85
N GLY A 182 4.78 7.64 9.01
CA GLY A 182 3.52 8.38 8.86
C GLY A 182 2.38 7.51 8.33
N ALA A 183 1.12 7.98 8.40
CA ALA A 183 -0.07 7.19 8.06
C ALA A 183 -0.03 6.54 6.66
N ASP A 184 0.48 7.27 5.66
CA ASP A 184 0.64 6.79 4.29
C ASP A 184 2.11 6.47 3.93
N GLU A 185 3.02 6.50 4.91
CA GLU A 185 4.43 6.15 4.70
C GLU A 185 4.61 4.63 4.84
N PHE A 186 5.18 4.00 3.82
CA PHE A 186 5.48 2.57 3.80
C PHE A 186 6.87 2.31 3.23
N VAL A 187 7.51 1.24 3.70
CA VAL A 187 8.83 0.81 3.23
C VAL A 187 8.69 0.06 1.91
N LYS A 188 9.32 0.59 0.85
CA LYS A 188 9.31 0.01 -0.50
C LYS A 188 10.61 -0.68 -0.90
N GLU A 189 11.70 -0.46 -0.17
CA GLU A 189 12.97 -1.16 -0.35
C GLU A 189 13.64 -1.39 1.00
N VAL A 190 14.22 -2.58 1.16
CA VAL A 190 15.16 -2.92 2.23
C VAL A 190 16.43 -3.41 1.59
N SER A 191 17.57 -2.87 1.99
CA SER A 191 18.88 -3.37 1.55
C SER A 191 19.91 -3.24 2.66
N GLY A 192 21.00 -3.99 2.53
CA GLY A 192 22.00 -4.07 3.59
C GLY A 192 23.20 -4.92 3.21
N THR A 193 24.01 -5.23 4.20
CA THR A 193 25.14 -6.16 4.08
C THR A 193 25.14 -7.18 5.20
N TYR A 194 25.66 -8.38 4.94
CA TYR A 194 25.98 -9.37 5.97
C TYR A 194 27.38 -9.92 5.77
N GLY A 195 28.07 -10.27 6.86
CA GLY A 195 29.47 -10.68 6.81
C GLY A 195 29.99 -11.21 8.14
N THR A 196 31.24 -11.68 8.12
CA THR A 196 31.87 -12.25 9.31
C THR A 196 32.26 -11.17 10.31
N PHE A 197 31.72 -11.24 11.52
CA PHE A 197 32.09 -10.41 12.66
C PHE A 197 32.33 -11.28 13.88
N LYS A 198 33.54 -11.22 14.45
CA LYS A 198 33.95 -12.00 15.64
C LYS A 198 33.65 -13.51 15.51
N GLY A 199 33.86 -14.07 14.32
CA GLY A 199 33.70 -15.50 14.04
C GLY A 199 32.29 -15.95 13.65
N ALA A 200 31.28 -15.07 13.69
CA ALA A 200 29.92 -15.36 13.24
C ALA A 200 29.55 -14.54 12.00
N THR A 201 28.71 -15.08 11.11
CA THR A 201 28.15 -14.32 9.99
C THR A 201 26.87 -13.62 10.43
N VAL A 202 26.88 -12.30 10.42
CA VAL A 202 25.78 -11.46 10.94
C VAL A 202 25.40 -10.37 9.96
N ILE A 203 24.24 -9.75 10.16
CA ILE A 203 23.85 -8.52 9.45
C ILE A 203 24.75 -7.38 9.92
N THR A 204 25.48 -6.80 8.98
CA THR A 204 26.48 -5.74 9.24
C THR A 204 25.91 -4.37 8.97
N SER A 205 24.98 -4.23 8.01
CA SER A 205 24.26 -2.97 7.81
C SER A 205 22.83 -3.14 7.31
N LEU A 206 21.99 -2.14 7.58
CA LEU A 206 20.59 -2.04 7.11
C LEU A 206 20.26 -0.63 6.63
N LYS A 207 19.52 -0.53 5.54
CA LYS A 207 18.98 0.69 4.93
C LYS A 207 17.53 0.43 4.51
N PHE A 208 16.66 1.40 4.79
CA PHE A 208 15.25 1.36 4.41
C PHE A 208 14.92 2.55 3.51
N VAL A 209 14.17 2.32 2.43
CA VAL A 209 13.63 3.39 1.59
C VAL A 209 12.12 3.32 1.66
N THR A 210 11.49 4.43 2.04
CA THR A 210 10.04 4.58 2.05
C THR A 210 9.58 5.29 0.77
N ASN A 211 8.28 5.38 0.58
CA ASN A 211 7.69 6.27 -0.43
C ASN A 211 7.94 7.76 -0.15
N VAL A 212 8.43 8.13 1.04
CA VAL A 212 8.69 9.53 1.43
C VAL A 212 10.18 9.84 1.47
N ARG A 213 11.01 8.99 2.09
CA ARG A 213 12.43 9.28 2.36
C ARG A 213 13.29 8.02 2.51
N THR A 214 14.57 8.20 2.77
CA THR A 214 15.52 7.11 3.06
C THR A 214 16.02 7.17 4.50
N TRP A 215 16.15 6.00 5.12
CA TRP A 215 16.66 5.82 6.47
C TRP A 215 17.89 4.91 6.49
N GLY A 216 18.89 5.29 7.29
CA GLY A 216 20.18 4.62 7.35
C GLY A 216 21.13 5.07 6.24
N PRO A 217 22.15 4.26 5.87
CA PRO A 217 22.44 2.95 6.45
C PRO A 217 22.84 3.05 7.93
N TRP A 218 22.54 2.01 8.69
CA TRP A 218 23.04 1.83 10.05
C TRP A 218 23.88 0.56 10.12
N GLY A 219 24.84 0.53 11.03
CA GLY A 219 25.95 -0.43 10.96
C GLY A 219 27.05 0.00 9.98
N GLU A 220 28.08 -0.83 9.84
CA GLU A 220 29.15 -0.61 8.86
C GLU A 220 28.98 -1.54 7.65
N LYS A 221 29.20 -1.00 6.46
CA LYS A 221 29.04 -1.76 5.21
C LYS A 221 30.27 -2.61 4.92
N PHE A 222 30.18 -3.90 5.19
CA PHE A 222 31.16 -4.91 4.78
C PHE A 222 30.52 -6.29 4.63
N GLY A 223 31.13 -7.13 3.79
CA GLY A 223 30.61 -8.44 3.43
C GLY A 223 29.77 -8.42 2.15
N THR A 224 28.72 -9.23 2.12
CA THR A 224 27.86 -9.45 0.95
C THR A 224 26.64 -8.53 0.99
N ASN A 225 26.37 -7.83 -0.12
CA ASN A 225 25.16 -7.01 -0.29
C ASN A 225 23.91 -7.88 -0.42
N PHE A 226 22.79 -7.40 0.11
CA PHE A 226 21.49 -8.03 -0.09
C PHE A 226 20.36 -6.99 -0.22
N GLY A 227 19.20 -7.48 -0.63
CA GLY A 227 17.95 -6.72 -0.68
C GLY A 227 17.73 -5.97 -2.00
N GLY A 228 16.78 -5.04 -1.96
CA GLY A 228 16.26 -4.34 -3.13
C GLY A 228 14.81 -3.90 -2.94
N PRO A 229 14.18 -3.35 -3.99
CA PRO A 229 12.76 -3.00 -3.94
C PRO A 229 11.88 -4.24 -3.74
N VAL A 230 10.83 -4.10 -2.93
CA VAL A 230 9.78 -5.12 -2.86
C VAL A 230 8.90 -5.06 -4.10
N LYS A 231 8.05 -6.08 -4.27
CA LYS A 231 7.09 -6.14 -5.39
C LYS A 231 6.26 -4.85 -5.48
N SER A 232 6.05 -4.35 -6.71
CA SER A 232 5.21 -3.16 -6.95
C SER A 232 3.82 -3.32 -6.29
N GLY A 233 3.31 -2.23 -5.71
CA GLY A 233 2.04 -2.21 -4.98
C GLY A 233 2.09 -2.92 -3.62
N HIS A 234 3.27 -3.27 -3.11
CA HIS A 234 3.46 -3.83 -1.78
C HIS A 234 4.42 -2.96 -0.96
N GLY A 235 4.30 -3.08 0.36
CA GLY A 235 5.24 -2.54 1.34
C GLY A 235 5.66 -3.59 2.35
N VAL A 236 6.76 -3.36 3.05
CA VAL A 236 7.16 -4.21 4.18
C VAL A 236 6.17 -4.03 5.32
N ALA A 237 5.64 -5.15 5.83
CA ALA A 237 4.68 -5.20 6.92
C ALA A 237 5.30 -5.67 8.25
N GLY A 238 6.41 -6.40 8.20
CA GLY A 238 7.09 -6.91 9.39
C GLY A 238 8.38 -7.67 9.06
N PHE A 239 9.04 -8.19 10.09
CA PHE A 239 10.32 -8.90 9.99
C PHE A 239 10.30 -10.20 10.77
N TYR A 240 11.12 -11.14 10.35
CA TYR A 240 11.55 -12.30 11.15
C TYR A 240 13.07 -12.39 11.10
N VAL A 241 13.70 -12.94 12.14
CA VAL A 241 15.16 -12.96 12.24
C VAL A 241 15.67 -14.27 12.82
N ASN A 242 16.95 -14.55 12.62
CA ASN A 242 17.70 -15.30 13.62
C ASN A 242 18.56 -14.31 14.39
N ALA A 243 18.48 -14.34 15.72
CA ALA A 243 19.24 -13.43 16.56
C ALA A 243 19.48 -13.99 17.95
N ASP A 244 20.71 -13.82 18.43
CA ASP A 244 21.09 -13.98 19.84
C ASP A 244 21.84 -12.73 20.32
N LYS A 245 23.16 -12.66 20.12
CA LYS A 245 23.97 -11.49 20.49
C LYS A 245 23.90 -10.37 19.44
N TYR A 246 23.78 -10.75 18.18
CA TYR A 246 23.60 -9.86 17.04
C TYR A 246 22.43 -10.38 16.21
N VAL A 247 22.03 -9.63 15.18
CA VAL A 247 21.10 -10.15 14.16
C VAL A 247 21.92 -10.97 13.17
N ASP A 248 21.81 -12.30 13.24
CA ASP A 248 22.52 -13.22 12.34
C ASP A 248 21.90 -13.24 10.95
N LYS A 249 20.57 -13.21 10.88
CA LYS A 249 19.79 -13.32 9.65
C LYS A 249 18.50 -12.50 9.74
N ILE A 250 18.06 -11.92 8.63
CA ILE A 250 16.82 -11.15 8.55
C ILE A 250 16.00 -11.56 7.32
N GLY A 251 14.69 -11.71 7.50
CA GLY A 251 13.72 -11.86 6.43
C GLY A 251 12.52 -10.95 6.63
N LEU A 252 11.69 -10.84 5.59
CA LEU A 252 10.65 -9.82 5.49
C LEU A 252 9.26 -10.46 5.34
N TYR A 253 8.25 -9.77 5.89
CA TYR A 253 6.87 -9.89 5.47
C TYR A 253 6.50 -8.68 4.60
N ILE A 254 5.84 -8.92 3.47
CA ILE A 254 5.29 -7.86 2.62
C ILE A 254 3.77 -7.97 2.53
N HIS A 255 3.09 -6.84 2.40
CA HIS A 255 1.64 -6.75 2.26
C HIS A 255 1.27 -5.69 1.22
N PRO A 256 0.16 -5.85 0.46
CA PRO A 256 -0.33 -4.80 -0.43
C PRO A 256 -0.59 -3.47 0.28
N VAL A 257 -0.30 -2.36 -0.40
CA VAL A 257 -0.50 -0.97 0.08
C VAL A 257 -1.67 -0.25 -0.58
#